data_AF-A0A495FKT5-F1
#
_entry.id   AF-A0A495FKT5-F1
#
_cell.length_a   1.000
_cell.length_b   1.000
_cell.length_c   1.000
_cell.angle_alpha   90.00
_cell.angle_beta   90.00
_cell.angle_gamma   90.00
#
_symmetry.space_group_name_H-M   'P 1'
#
loop_
_entity.id
_entity.type
_entity.pdbx_description
1 polymer ?
#
loop_
_entity_poly.entity_id
_entity_poly.type
_entity_poly.pdbx_seq_one_letter_code
_entity_poly.pdbx_strand_id
1 'polypeptide(L)'
;MQNHTRLRAFFLLLALLGLAVPWYFNTVYFLAGGSVMPDVFWRDAFANALTTGITCDVYLAAVAFSAWVAADRSLGAWRWAYIAACFGIGLACVMPLYLAHRLRVGSKGGAG
;
A
#
# COMPACT_ATOMS: atom_id res chain seq x y z
N MET A 1 -22.39 -9.58 11.55
CA MET A 1 -21.19 -9.07 12.28
C MET A 1 -19.93 -9.95 12.10
N GLN A 2 -19.99 -11.29 12.17
CA GLN A 2 -18.80 -12.17 12.06
C GLN A 2 -17.97 -12.05 10.77
N ASN A 3 -18.59 -11.77 9.61
CA ASN A 3 -17.88 -11.69 8.33
C ASN A 3 -16.93 -10.49 8.24
N HIS A 4 -17.27 -9.36 8.88
CA HIS A 4 -16.42 -8.17 8.89
C HIS A 4 -15.16 -8.38 9.73
N THR A 5 -15.24 -9.15 10.82
CA THR A 5 -14.09 -9.48 11.66
C THR A 5 -13.10 -10.39 10.93
N ARG A 6 -13.58 -11.43 10.25
CA ARG A 6 -12.74 -12.34 9.46
C ARG A 6 -12.09 -11.61 8.27
N LEU A 7 -12.85 -10.80 7.54
CA LEU A 7 -12.33 -10.02 6.42
C LEU A 7 -11.30 -8.97 6.88
N ARG A 8 -11.54 -8.32 8.02
CA ARG A 8 -10.57 -7.39 8.61
C ARG A 8 -9.26 -8.11 9.00
N ALA A 9 -9.35 -9.27 9.63
CA ALA A 9 -8.18 -10.07 9.97
C ALA A 9 -7.40 -10.47 8.70
N PHE A 10 -8.10 -10.90 7.65
CA PHE A 10 -7.50 -11.21 6.36
C PHE A 10 -6.76 -10.01 5.76
N PHE A 11 -7.34 -8.81 5.76
CA PHE A 11 -6.64 -7.62 5.30
C PHE A 11 -5.43 -7.25 6.17
N LEU A 12 -5.48 -7.44 7.49
CA LEU A 12 -4.31 -7.23 8.33
C LEU A 12 -3.18 -8.22 8.01
N LEU A 13 -3.52 -9.49 7.72
CA LEU A 13 -2.53 -10.47 7.26
C LEU A 13 -1.92 -10.06 5.91
N LEU A 14 -2.74 -9.61 4.96
CA LEU A 14 -2.25 -9.08 3.69
C LEU A 14 -1.37 -7.84 3.88
N ALA A 15 -1.68 -6.95 4.82
CA ALA A 15 -0.84 -5.79 5.13
C ALA A 15 0.54 -6.20 5.66
N LEU A 16 0.59 -7.23 6.53
CA LEU A 16 1.85 -7.78 7.04
C LEU A 16 2.66 -8.43 5.92
N LEU A 17 2.03 -9.23 5.06
CA LEU A 17 2.68 -9.86 3.91
C LEU A 17 3.16 -8.81 2.89
N GLY A 18 2.33 -7.79 2.62
CA GLY A 18 2.66 -6.67 1.74
C GLY A 18 3.75 -5.75 2.30
N LEU A 19 4.06 -5.83 3.60
CA LEU A 19 5.26 -5.24 4.18
C LEU A 19 6.45 -6.18 4.02
N ALA A 20 6.31 -7.43 4.49
CA ALA A 20 7.42 -8.37 4.57
C ALA A 20 8.01 -8.73 3.20
N VAL A 21 7.17 -9.05 2.21
CA VAL A 21 7.63 -9.55 0.91
C VAL A 21 8.36 -8.47 0.11
N PRO A 22 7.78 -7.27 -0.15
CA PRO A 22 8.49 -6.24 -0.89
C PRO A 22 9.73 -5.74 -0.15
N TRP A 23 9.67 -5.63 1.18
CA TRP A 23 10.84 -5.19 1.95
C TRP A 23 11.97 -6.22 1.99
N TYR A 24 11.66 -7.52 1.95
CA TYR A 24 12.68 -8.54 1.77
C TYR A 24 13.42 -8.37 0.43
N PHE A 25 12.70 -8.14 -0.67
CA PHE A 25 13.36 -7.90 -1.97
C PHE A 25 14.09 -6.56 -2.01
N ASN A 26 13.55 -5.51 -1.38
CA ASN A 26 14.24 -4.23 -1.27
C ASN A 26 15.54 -4.35 -0.46
N THR A 27 15.56 -5.10 0.64
CA THR A 27 16.80 -5.29 1.42
C THR A 27 17.84 -6.08 0.64
N VAL A 28 17.44 -7.14 -0.09
CA VAL A 28 18.35 -7.85 -1.01
C VAL A 28 18.91 -6.91 -2.07
N TYR A 29 18.07 -6.03 -2.65
CA TYR A 29 18.50 -5.04 -3.64
C TYR A 29 19.48 -4.02 -3.05
N PHE A 30 19.22 -3.47 -1.86
CA PHE A 30 20.14 -2.54 -1.19
C PHE A 30 21.47 -3.20 -0.82
N LEU A 31 21.45 -4.45 -0.35
CA LEU A 31 22.66 -5.21 -0.05
C LEU A 31 23.49 -5.53 -1.30
N ALA A 32 22.84 -5.63 -2.47
CA ALA A 32 23.51 -5.80 -3.76
C ALA A 32 24.07 -4.49 -4.36
N GLY A 33 23.99 -3.36 -3.64
CA GLY A 33 24.46 -2.05 -4.09
C GLY A 33 23.40 -1.19 -4.77
N GLY A 34 22.15 -1.63 -4.77
CA GLY A 34 21.00 -0.81 -5.16
C GLY A 34 20.78 0.37 -4.20
N SER A 35 20.06 1.40 -4.66
CA SER A 35 19.79 2.60 -3.86
C SER A 35 18.40 3.15 -4.12
N VAL A 36 17.85 3.90 -3.16
CA VAL A 36 16.63 4.70 -3.32
C VAL A 36 16.89 6.03 -4.02
N MET A 37 18.16 6.33 -4.34
CA MET A 37 18.49 7.52 -5.13
C MET A 37 17.78 7.47 -6.48
N PRO A 38 17.13 8.55 -6.91
CA PRO A 38 16.28 8.53 -8.11
C PRO A 38 17.01 8.01 -9.35
N ASP A 39 18.29 8.34 -9.53
CA ASP A 39 19.07 7.91 -10.69
C ASP A 39 19.24 6.39 -10.74
N VAL A 40 19.55 5.74 -9.61
CA VAL A 40 19.74 4.28 -9.54
C VAL A 40 18.38 3.58 -9.56
N PHE A 41 17.43 4.06 -8.77
CA PHE A 41 16.12 3.45 -8.61
C PHE A 41 15.33 3.45 -9.93
N TRP A 42 15.22 4.60 -10.61
CA TRP A 42 14.45 4.67 -11.86
C TRP A 42 15.13 3.92 -13.00
N ARG A 43 16.47 3.91 -13.05
CA ARG A 43 17.20 3.11 -14.04
C ARG A 43 16.87 1.62 -13.88
N ASP A 44 16.88 1.11 -12.65
CA ASP A 44 16.70 -0.31 -12.40
C ASP A 44 15.22 -0.71 -12.46
N ALA A 45 14.29 0.17 -12.05
CA ALA A 45 12.85 -0.04 -12.16
C ALA A 45 12.36 -0.07 -13.62
N PHE A 46 13.08 0.59 -14.54
CA PHE A 46 12.79 0.62 -15.98
C PHE A 46 13.86 -0.13 -16.81
N ALA A 47 14.61 -1.05 -16.18
CA ALA A 47 15.73 -1.73 -16.82
C ALA A 47 15.33 -2.58 -18.04
N ASN A 48 14.09 -3.06 -18.09
CA ASN A 48 13.54 -3.83 -19.20
C ASN A 48 12.01 -3.71 -19.27
N ALA A 49 11.41 -4.27 -20.32
CA ALA A 49 9.97 -4.20 -20.54
C ALA A 49 9.14 -4.82 -19.39
N LEU A 50 9.63 -5.88 -18.75
CA LEU A 50 8.94 -6.55 -17.64
C LEU A 50 8.89 -5.67 -16.38
N THR A 51 10.05 -5.18 -15.95
CA THR A 51 10.19 -4.28 -14.79
C THR A 51 9.48 -2.95 -15.01
N THR A 52 9.55 -2.41 -16.23
CA THR A 52 8.79 -1.23 -16.65
C THR A 52 7.28 -1.46 -16.51
N GLY A 53 6.77 -2.59 -17.01
CA GLY A 53 5.35 -2.93 -16.93
C GLY A 53 4.86 -3.04 -15.49
N ILE A 54 5.61 -3.76 -14.63
CA ILE A 54 5.30 -3.90 -13.20
C ILE A 54 5.32 -2.53 -12.50
N THR A 55 6.32 -1.71 -12.79
CA THR A 55 6.44 -0.37 -12.19
C THR A 55 5.26 0.52 -12.58
N CYS A 56 4.92 0.57 -13.87
CA CYS A 56 3.76 1.33 -14.35
C CYS A 56 2.44 0.85 -13.72
N ASP A 57 2.22 -0.46 -13.64
CA ASP A 57 1.03 -1.06 -13.01
C ASP A 57 0.89 -0.61 -11.54
N VAL A 58 1.97 -0.74 -10.76
CA VAL A 58 1.98 -0.36 -9.34
C VAL A 58 1.74 1.14 -9.15
N TYR A 59 2.37 2.01 -9.94
CA TYR A 59 2.17 3.45 -9.82
C TYR A 59 0.77 3.89 -10.27
N LEU A 60 0.21 3.28 -11.33
CA LEU A 60 -1.17 3.54 -11.74
C LEU A 60 -2.15 3.11 -10.64
N ALA A 61 -1.95 1.94 -10.03
CA ALA A 61 -2.75 1.49 -8.90
C ALA A 61 -2.59 2.41 -7.68
N ALA A 62 -1.38 2.93 -7.42
CA ALA A 62 -1.12 3.88 -6.34
C ALA A 62 -1.81 5.23 -6.55
N VAL A 63 -1.85 5.73 -7.79
CA VAL A 63 -2.60 6.95 -8.16
C VAL A 63 -4.10 6.73 -7.97
N ALA A 64 -4.65 5.64 -8.49
CA ALA A 64 -6.06 5.29 -8.33
C ALA A 64 -6.44 5.15 -6.85
N PHE A 65 -5.62 4.46 -6.06
CA PHE A 65 -5.79 4.32 -4.61
C PHE A 65 -5.73 5.69 -3.91
N SER A 66 -4.77 6.54 -4.26
CA SER A 66 -4.62 7.87 -3.66
C SER A 66 -5.84 8.76 -3.95
N ALA A 67 -6.36 8.72 -5.19
CA ALA A 67 -7.58 9.44 -5.56
C ALA A 67 -8.79 8.97 -4.74
N TRP A 68 -8.94 7.65 -4.56
CA TRP A 68 -9.99 7.08 -3.71
C TRP A 68 -9.86 7.52 -2.24
N VAL A 69 -8.67 7.40 -1.66
CA VAL A 69 -8.41 7.77 -0.27
C VAL A 69 -8.62 9.27 -0.05
N ALA A 70 -8.23 10.12 -1.01
CA ALA A 70 -8.44 11.56 -0.94
C ALA A 70 -9.94 11.93 -0.95
N ALA A 71 -10.74 11.20 -1.74
CA ALA A 71 -12.19 11.36 -1.78
C ALA A 71 -12.89 10.81 -0.52
N ASP A 72 -12.32 9.78 0.12
CA ASP A 72 -12.91 9.17 1.30
C ASP A 72 -12.81 10.07 2.55
N ARG A 73 -13.96 10.59 2.97
CA ARG A 73 -14.08 11.41 4.19
C ARG A 73 -14.26 10.59 5.46
N SER A 74 -14.49 9.28 5.37
CA SER A 74 -14.81 8.42 6.52
C SER A 74 -13.70 8.40 7.59
N LEU A 75 -12.45 8.59 7.17
CA LEU A 75 -11.25 8.54 8.02
C LEU A 75 -10.75 9.94 8.44
N GLY A 76 -11.46 11.01 8.08
CA GLY A 76 -11.06 12.38 8.43
C GLY A 76 -9.68 12.74 7.88
N ALA A 77 -8.80 13.27 8.74
CA ALA A 77 -7.44 13.67 8.38
C ALA A 77 -6.48 12.49 8.16
N TRP A 78 -6.78 11.30 8.71
CA TRP A 78 -5.93 10.11 8.57
C TRP A 78 -5.76 9.65 7.12
N ARG A 79 -6.67 10.02 6.22
CA ARG A 79 -6.57 9.72 4.79
C ARG A 79 -5.25 10.20 4.16
N TRP A 80 -4.75 11.35 4.59
CA TRP A 80 -3.50 11.90 4.07
C TRP A 80 -2.29 11.09 4.54
N ALA A 81 -2.34 10.54 5.76
CA ALA A 81 -1.32 9.63 6.26
C ALA A 81 -1.27 8.33 5.43
N TYR A 82 -2.41 7.80 4.99
CA TYR A 82 -2.45 6.65 4.09
C TYR A 82 -1.85 6.96 2.70
N ILE A 83 -2.09 8.15 2.16
CA ILE A 83 -1.47 8.57 0.90
C ILE A 83 0.06 8.67 1.06
N ALA A 84 0.53 9.36 2.12
CA ALA A 84 1.96 9.46 2.40
C ALA A 84 2.61 8.08 2.63
N ALA A 85 1.95 7.21 3.39
CA ALA A 85 2.42 5.84 3.63
C ALA A 85 2.46 5.01 2.34
N CYS A 86 1.52 5.20 1.41
CA CYS A 86 1.49 4.47 0.13
C CYS A 86 2.82 4.63 -0.64
N PHE A 87 3.32 5.86 -0.71
CA PHE A 87 4.58 6.18 -1.39
C PHE A 87 5.83 5.95 -0.52
N GLY A 88 5.71 6.03 0.81
CA GLY A 88 6.84 5.83 1.73
C GLY A 88 7.10 4.37 2.14
N ILE A 89 6.06 3.54 2.21
CA ILE A 89 6.13 2.14 2.69
C ILE A 89 5.84 1.16 1.56
N GLY A 90 4.82 1.46 0.75
CA GLY A 90 4.41 0.65 -0.40
C GLY A 90 2.90 0.36 -0.42
N LEU A 91 2.33 0.42 -1.62
CA LEU A 91 0.89 0.19 -1.88
C LEU A 91 0.40 -1.16 -1.34
N ALA A 92 1.19 -2.22 -1.50
CA ALA A 92 0.84 -3.59 -1.11
C ALA A 92 0.55 -3.75 0.39
N CYS A 93 1.24 -2.99 1.25
CA CYS A 93 0.98 -2.97 2.70
C CYS A 93 -0.17 -2.02 3.05
N VAL A 94 -0.16 -0.83 2.46
CA VAL A 94 -0.98 0.30 2.91
C VAL A 94 -2.44 0.16 2.47
N MET A 95 -2.69 -0.36 1.27
CA MET A 95 -4.04 -0.60 0.76
C MET A 95 -4.85 -1.54 1.66
N PRO A 96 -4.39 -2.76 2.00
CA PRO A 96 -5.16 -3.64 2.88
C PRO A 96 -5.27 -3.09 4.31
N LEU A 97 -4.25 -2.37 4.81
CA LEU A 97 -4.34 -1.68 6.11
C LEU A 97 -5.45 -0.62 6.13
N TYR A 98 -5.57 0.17 5.05
CA TYR A 98 -6.65 1.15 4.86
C TYR A 98 -8.02 0.48 4.85
N LEU A 99 -8.18 -0.61 4.09
CA LEU A 99 -9.44 -1.37 4.02
C LEU A 99 -9.85 -1.93 5.40
N ALA A 100 -8.89 -2.48 6.15
CA ALA A 100 -9.12 -2.96 7.51
C ALA A 100 -9.56 -1.85 8.48
N HIS A 101 -9.02 -0.65 8.35
CA HIS A 101 -9.44 0.50 9.15
C HIS A 101 -10.85 0.98 8.76
N ARG A 102 -11.14 1.07 7.46
CA ARG A 102 -12.47 1.45 6.95
C ARG A 102 -13.57 0.52 7.46
N LEU A 103 -13.32 -0.80 7.46
CA LEU A 103 -14.24 -1.79 8.00
C LEU A 103 -14.52 -1.60 9.50
N ARG A 104 -13.51 -1.18 10.28
CA ARG A 104 -13.67 -0.88 11.71
C ARG A 104 -14.53 0.36 11.94
N VAL A 105 -14.32 1.42 11.16
CA VAL A 105 -15.08 2.67 11.27
C VAL A 105 -16.55 2.44 10.90
N GLY A 106 -16.81 1.74 9.78
CA GLY A 106 -18.17 1.40 9.37
C GLY A 106 -18.92 0.54 10.39
N SER A 107 -18.23 -0.36 11.10
CA SER A 107 -18.83 -1.15 12.18
C SER A 107 -19.21 -0.33 13.42
N LYS A 108 -18.58 0.83 13.64
CA LYS A 108 -18.89 1.71 14.79
C LYS A 108 -20.07 2.66 14.50
N GLY A 109 -20.29 3.03 13.24
CA GLY A 109 -21.38 3.92 12.83
C GLY A 109 -22.77 3.27 12.76
N GLY A 110 -22.87 1.93 12.81
CA GLY A 110 -24.15 1.20 12.79
C GLY A 110 -24.66 0.76 14.17
N ALA A 111 -24.10 1.29 15.25
CA ALA A 111 -24.47 0.96 16.63
C ALA A 111 -25.01 2.19 17.40
N GLY A 112 -25.44 3.23 16.69
CA GLY A 112 -26.07 4.44 17.23
C GLY A 112 -27.51 4.57 16.76
#